data_AF-A0A7M7IPK5-F1
#
_entry.id   AF-A0A7M7IPK5-F1
#
_cell.length_a   1.000
_cell.length_b   1.000
_cell.length_c   1.000
_cell.angle_alpha   90.00
_cell.angle_beta   90.00
_cell.angle_gamma   90.00
#
_symmetry.space_group_name_H-M   'P 1'
#
loop_
_entity.id
_entity.type
_entity.pdbx_description
1 polymer ?
#
loop_
_entity_poly.entity_id
_entity_poly.type
_entity_poly.pdbx_seq_one_letter_code
_entity_poly.pdbx_strand_id
1 'polypeptide(L)' 'MTLPEAKSSKQEEIEDPVERMLKKTGCIDLHYQVQDCFFETQDWRKCQTQIKKFKECMDIYRKKQVASYTN' A
#
# COMPACT_ATOMS: atom_id res chain seq x y z
N MET A 1 -6.80 7.57 27.87
CA MET A 1 -5.47 7.06 27.48
C MET A 1 -5.12 7.69 26.14
N THR A 2 -4.56 8.88 26.17
CA THR A 2 -4.13 9.62 24.97
C THR A 2 -2.68 9.24 24.69
N LEU A 3 -2.47 8.47 23.61
CA LEU A 3 -1.14 8.20 23.08
C LEU A 3 -0.53 9.51 22.56
N PRO A 4 0.76 9.76 22.76
CA PRO A 4 1.39 11.02 22.38
C PRO A 4 1.59 11.05 20.86
N GLU A 5 1.14 12.14 20.25
CA GLU A 5 1.43 12.48 18.87
C GLU A 5 2.94 12.77 18.74
N ALA A 6 3.69 11.80 18.22
CA ALA A 6 5.07 12.01 17.79
C ALA A 6 5.07 12.86 16.51
N LYS A 7 5.08 14.19 16.70
CA LYS A 7 5.44 15.15 15.66
C LYS A 7 6.90 14.96 15.25
N SER A 8 7.16 14.44 14.05
CA SER A 8 8.44 14.63 13.34
C SER A 8 8.26 15.66 12.23
N SER A 9 9.19 16.61 12.19
CA SER A 9 9.16 17.80 11.38
C SER A 9 9.90 17.59 10.07
N LYS A 10 9.17 17.49 8.94
CA LYS A 10 9.56 17.85 7.55
C LYS A 10 8.47 17.36 6.61
N GLN A 11 7.93 18.18 5.72
CA GLN A 11 6.83 17.77 4.82
C GLN A 11 7.21 16.65 3.81
N GLU A 12 8.49 16.26 3.71
CA GLU A 12 8.97 15.08 2.99
C GLU A 12 9.10 13.81 3.88
N GLU A 13 8.91 13.96 5.19
CA GLU A 13 9.03 12.91 6.23
C GLU A 13 7.65 12.42 6.73
N ILE A 14 6.56 13.01 6.23
CA ILE A 14 5.18 12.70 6.65
C ILE A 14 4.55 11.61 5.76
N GLU A 15 5.04 11.45 4.53
CA GLU A 15 4.48 10.45 3.62
C GLU A 15 5.00 9.07 4.01
N ASP A 16 4.08 8.17 4.37
CA ASP A 16 4.42 6.80 4.77
C ASP A 16 5.34 6.18 3.71
N PRO A 17 6.53 5.65 4.09
CA PRO A 17 7.42 4.96 3.18
C PRO A 17 6.72 3.90 2.31
N VAL A 18 5.69 3.26 2.87
CA VAL A 18 4.80 2.33 2.15
C VAL A 18 4.03 3.08 1.08
N GLU A 19 3.32 4.16 1.41
CA GLU A 19 2.53 4.92 0.45
C GLU A 19 3.40 5.46 -0.71
N ARG A 20 4.61 5.97 -0.40
CA ARG A 20 5.58 6.38 -1.41
C ARG A 20 5.98 5.23 -2.33
N MET A 21 6.19 4.04 -1.77
CA MET A 21 6.45 2.83 -2.54
C MET A 21 5.26 2.47 -3.43
N LEU A 22 4.04 2.54 -2.91
CA LEU A 22 2.81 2.26 -3.67
C LEU A 22 2.60 3.24 -4.83
N LYS A 23 2.92 4.53 -4.64
CA LYS A 23 2.90 5.55 -5.71
C LYS A 23 3.90 5.19 -6.82
N LYS A 24 5.10 4.75 -6.44
CA LYS A 24 6.13 4.31 -7.41
C LYS A 24 5.75 3.04 -8.17
N THR A 25 5.06 2.09 -7.52
CA THR A 25 4.62 0.85 -8.18
C THR A 25 3.39 1.05 -9.06
N GLY A 26 2.61 2.11 -8.85
CA GLY A 26 1.33 2.35 -9.52
C GLY A 26 0.19 1.49 -8.95
N CYS A 27 0.42 0.79 -7.82
CA CYS A 27 -0.58 -0.07 -7.18
C CYS A 27 -1.35 0.63 -6.05
N ILE A 28 -1.21 1.96 -5.91
CA ILE A 28 -1.78 2.71 -4.80
C ILE A 28 -3.32 2.75 -4.81
N ASP A 29 -3.95 2.82 -5.98
CA ASP A 29 -5.42 2.82 -6.07
C ASP A 29 -6.02 1.51 -5.54
N LEU A 30 -5.33 0.40 -5.77
CA LEU A 30 -5.74 -0.92 -5.25
C LEU A 30 -5.55 -1.01 -3.74
N HIS A 31 -4.55 -0.31 -3.19
CA HIS A 31 -4.38 -0.21 -1.75
C HIS A 31 -5.53 0.55 -1.10
N TYR A 32 -5.95 1.69 -1.67
CA TYR A 32 -7.10 2.43 -1.16
C TYR A 32 -8.40 1.61 -1.26
N GLN A 33 -8.61 0.87 -2.35
CA GLN A 33 -9.77 -0.05 -2.44
C GLN A 33 -9.79 -1.12 -1.33
N VAL A 34 -8.63 -1.59 -0.88
CA VAL A 34 -8.55 -2.51 0.26
C VAL A 34 -8.89 -1.79 1.56
N GLN A 35 -8.39 -0.57 1.76
CA GLN A 35 -8.74 0.26 2.92
C GLN A 35 -10.24 0.57 2.96
N ASP A 36 -10.83 0.97 1.85
CA ASP A 36 -12.26 1.27 1.73
C ASP A 36 -13.10 0.04 2.07
N CYS A 37 -12.76 -1.13 1.52
CA CYS A 37 -13.45 -2.37 1.85
C CYS A 37 -13.34 -2.72 3.33
N PHE A 38 -12.16 -2.52 3.93
CA PHE A 38 -11.99 -2.75 5.37
C PHE A 38 -12.77 -1.72 6.19
N PHE A 39 -12.86 -0.47 5.74
CA PHE A 39 -13.64 0.57 6.41
C PHE A 39 -15.14 0.25 6.41
N GLU A 40 -15.67 -0.24 5.28
CA GLU A 40 -17.08 -0.61 5.13
C GLU A 40 -17.43 -1.90 5.88
N THR A 41 -16.59 -2.94 5.75
CA THR A 41 -16.92 -4.28 6.24
C THR A 41 -16.34 -4.58 7.63
N GLN A 42 -15.24 -3.92 8.00
CA GLN A 42 -14.40 -4.20 9.17
C GLN A 42 -13.93 -5.66 9.25
N ASP A 43 -14.07 -6.43 8.16
CA ASP A 43 -13.69 -7.83 8.05
C ASP A 43 -12.88 -8.04 6.78
N TRP A 44 -11.57 -8.11 6.94
CA TRP A 44 -10.63 -8.30 5.83
C TRP A 44 -10.90 -9.59 5.04
N ARG A 45 -11.59 -10.60 5.61
CA ARG A 45 -11.94 -11.84 4.89
C ARG A 45 -12.93 -11.59 3.77
N LYS A 46 -13.79 -10.57 3.89
CA LYS A 46 -14.72 -10.17 2.82
C LYS A 46 -14.03 -9.38 1.71
N CYS A 47 -12.87 -8.79 2.01
CA CYS A 47 -12.05 -8.01 1.08
C CYS A 47 -11.06 -8.84 0.25
N GLN A 48 -11.23 -10.16 0.20
CA GLN A 48 -10.32 -11.06 -0.54
C GLN A 48 -10.16 -10.67 -2.01
N THR A 49 -11.21 -10.18 -2.67
CA THR A 49 -11.14 -9.79 -4.08
C THR A 49 -10.19 -8.61 -4.30
N GLN A 50 -10.27 -7.59 -3.44
CA GLN A 50 -9.48 -6.37 -3.49
C GLN A 50 -8.02 -6.68 -3.12
N ILE A 51 -7.82 -7.51 -2.08
CA ILE A 51 -6.50 -7.98 -1.67
C ILE A 51 -5.82 -8.79 -2.78
N LYS A 52 -6.55 -9.66 -3.49
CA LYS A 52 -6.01 -10.42 -4.62
C LYS A 52 -5.54 -9.50 -5.74
N LYS A 53 -6.34 -8.52 -6.15
CA LYS A 53 -5.95 -7.53 -7.17
C LYS A 53 -4.70 -6.76 -6.76
N PHE A 54 -4.65 -6.30 -5.51
CA PHE A 54 -3.48 -5.60 -4.97
C PHE A 54 -2.22 -6.48 -5.01
N LYS A 55 -2.34 -7.76 -4.64
CA LYS A 55 -1.24 -8.72 -4.69
C LYS A 55 -0.75 -8.96 -6.13
N GLU A 56 -1.65 -9.13 -7.08
CA GLU A 56 -1.29 -9.32 -8.49
C GLU A 56 -0.50 -8.12 -9.04
N CYS A 57 -0.91 -6.89 -8.69
CA CYS A 57 -0.18 -5.69 -9.08
C CYS A 57 1.25 -5.68 -8.50
N MET A 58 1.41 -6.04 -7.23
CA MET A 58 2.73 -6.14 -6.59
C MET A 58 3.60 -7.25 -7.18
N ASP A 59 3.01 -8.39 -7.54
CA ASP A 59 3.74 -9.48 -8.17
C ASP A 59 4.27 -9.08 -9.55
N ILE A 60 3.49 -8.32 -10.33
CA ILE A 60 3.95 -7.75 -11.61
C ILE A 60 5.11 -6.79 -11.39
N TYR A 61 4.99 -5.87 -10.42
CA TYR A 61 6.06 -4.95 -10.08
C TYR A 61 7.33 -5.69 -9.65
N ARG A 62 7.21 -6.70 -8.79
CA ARG A 62 8.34 -7.52 -8.34
C ARG A 62 9.02 -8.23 -9.50
N LYS A 63 8.25 -8.81 -10.44
CA LYS A 63 8.80 -9.44 -11.65
C LYS A 63 9.57 -8.43 -12.51
N LYS A 64 9.04 -7.22 -12.70
CA LYS A 64 9.71 -6.14 -13.43
C LYS A 64 11.01 -5.70 -12.73
N GLN A 65 10.99 -5.56 -11.41
CA GLN A 65 12.17 -5.21 -10.61
C GLN A 65 13.27 -6.27 -10.70
N VAL A 66 12.91 -7.55 -10.57
CA VAL A 66 13.86 -8.66 -10.73
C VAL A 66 14.45 -8.62 -12.14
N ALA A 67 13.64 -8.48 -13.18
CA ALA A 67 14.12 -8.41 -14.55
C ALA A 67 15.05 -7.21 -14.82
N SER A 68 14.85 -6.07 -14.15
CA SER A 68 15.74 -4.91 -14.26
C SER A 68 17.09 -5.09 -13.55
N TYR A 69 17.22 -6.05 -12.64
CA TYR A 69 18.47 -6.34 -11.93
C TYR A 69 19.29 -7.46 -12.61
N THR A 70 18.63 -8.35 -13.36
CA THR A 70 19.30 -9.46 -14.07
C THR A 70 19.85 -9.09 -15.46
N ASN A 71 19.73 -7.84 -15.89
CA ASN A 71 20.19 -7.34 -17.19
C ASN A 71 21.18 -6.18 -17.00
#